data_AF-A0A0W0UKI8-F1
#
_entry.id   AF-A0A0W0UKI8-F1
#
_cell.length_a   1.000
_cell.length_b   1.000
_cell.length_c   1.000
_cell.angle_alpha   90.00
_cell.angle_beta   90.00
_cell.angle_gamma   90.00
#
_symmetry.space_group_name_H-M   'P 1'
#
loop_
_entity.id
_entity.type
_entity.pdbx_description
1 polymer ?
#
loop_
_entity_poly.entity_id
_entity_poly.type
_entity_poly.pdbx_seq_one_letter_code
_entity_poly.pdbx_strand_id
1 'polypeptide(L)'
;MLSALLFIFVVTVGYLAGSVCSAVIVSRVFALPDPRITGSQNPGATNVLRISGKKFAAIVLLADLLKGVLPVLFAKIIGADPIAVSFTCWAAVMGHMYPVFFSFRGGKGVATAIGALLGLHFMLGVVVIATWLLVANFTRYSSVASMVSMSMAPWYALFIPNGLLMFPPLFFIMLFVIYKHRENITRLIDGKESKIQFKRSSLREEINAVLEEEQQELEQNEEMPVQLVKEDKTSLTKETTETEQTEKTENP
;
A
#
# COMPACT_ATOMS: atom_id res chain seq x y z
N MET A 1 16.18 14.55 -37.82
CA MET A 1 16.89 15.30 -36.76
C MET A 1 15.99 15.58 -35.57
N LEU A 2 14.83 16.24 -35.75
CA LEU A 2 13.88 16.52 -34.66
C LEU A 2 13.42 15.26 -33.90
N SER A 3 13.05 14.18 -34.60
CA SER A 3 12.61 12.93 -33.96
C SER A 3 13.68 12.28 -33.09
N ALA A 4 14.96 12.36 -33.49
CA ALA A 4 16.08 11.84 -32.71
C ALA A 4 16.35 12.69 -31.47
N LEU A 5 16.27 14.02 -31.60
CA LEU A 5 16.38 14.93 -30.45
C LEU A 5 15.24 14.70 -29.46
N LEU A 6 14.01 14.55 -29.96
CA LEU A 6 12.84 14.25 -29.15
C LEU A 6 12.97 12.90 -28.44
N PHE A 7 13.46 11.87 -29.14
CA PHE A 7 13.76 10.56 -28.54
C PHE A 7 14.71 10.70 -27.35
N ILE A 8 15.85 11.37 -27.54
CA ILE A 8 16.83 11.57 -26.47
C ILE A 8 16.19 12.32 -25.31
N PHE A 9 15.48 13.40 -25.60
CA PHE A 9 14.83 14.23 -24.60
C PHE A 9 13.83 13.45 -23.73
N VAL A 10 12.88 12.73 -24.32
CA VAL A 10 11.86 12.00 -23.53
C VAL A 10 12.43 10.83 -22.75
N VAL A 11 13.42 10.13 -23.31
CA VAL A 11 14.12 9.04 -22.63
C VAL A 11 14.90 9.58 -21.43
N THR A 12 15.60 10.71 -21.58
CA THR A 12 16.28 11.38 -20.47
C THR A 12 15.27 11.83 -19.40
N VAL A 13 14.16 12.46 -19.79
CA VAL A 13 13.10 12.86 -18.84
C VAL A 13 12.55 11.65 -18.08
N GLY A 14 12.30 10.53 -18.76
CA GLY A 14 11.90 9.28 -18.14
C GLY A 14 12.90 8.81 -17.09
N TYR A 15 14.19 8.75 -17.44
CA TYR A 15 15.25 8.36 -16.51
C TYR A 15 15.36 9.28 -15.29
N LEU A 16 15.31 10.60 -15.49
CA LEU A 16 15.39 11.57 -14.40
C LEU A 16 14.17 11.51 -13.48
N ALA A 17 12.96 11.40 -14.04
CA ALA A 17 11.74 11.22 -13.26
C ALA A 17 11.79 9.92 -12.42
N GLY A 18 12.22 8.81 -13.04
CA GLY A 18 12.42 7.54 -12.35
C GLY A 18 13.45 7.60 -11.23
N SER A 19 14.49 8.41 -11.40
CA SER A 19 15.61 8.60 -10.45
C SER A 19 15.22 9.25 -9.14
N VAL A 20 13.98 9.72 -8.99
CA VAL A 20 13.43 10.24 -7.74
C VAL A 20 13.12 9.06 -6.80
N CYS A 21 13.96 8.85 -5.77
CA CYS A 21 13.77 7.78 -4.78
C CYS A 21 12.68 8.11 -3.75
N SER A 22 11.42 7.84 -4.10
CA SER A 22 10.24 8.10 -3.26
C SER A 22 10.39 7.56 -1.84
N ALA A 23 10.88 6.33 -1.66
CA ALA A 23 11.05 5.73 -0.33
C ALA A 23 12.05 6.52 0.56
N VAL A 24 13.16 6.99 -0.02
CA VAL A 24 14.16 7.78 0.72
C VAL A 24 13.60 9.17 1.04
N ILE A 25 12.89 9.79 0.10
CA ILE A 25 12.25 11.10 0.29
C ILE A 25 11.19 11.02 1.39
N VAL A 26 10.27 10.05 1.30
CA VAL A 26 9.22 9.84 2.31
C VAL A 26 9.84 9.57 3.68
N SER A 27 10.86 8.71 3.78
CA SER A 27 11.51 8.47 5.06
C SER A 27 12.14 9.74 5.65
N ARG A 28 12.76 10.59 4.84
CA ARG A 28 13.34 11.86 5.32
C ARG A 28 12.27 12.86 5.75
N VAL A 29 11.23 13.04 4.94
CA VAL A 29 10.16 14.02 5.20
C VAL A 29 9.38 13.69 6.46
N PHE A 30 9.15 12.40 6.73
CA PHE A 30 8.37 11.94 7.88
C PHE A 30 9.22 11.44 9.05
N ALA A 31 10.54 11.69 9.05
CA ALA A 31 11.48 11.25 10.08
C ALA A 31 11.42 9.74 10.39
N LEU A 32 11.29 8.91 9.35
CA LEU A 32 11.24 7.45 9.43
C LEU A 32 12.63 6.82 9.20
N PRO A 33 12.84 5.54 9.59
CA PRO A 33 14.09 4.85 9.32
C PRO A 33 14.45 4.82 7.82
N ASP A 34 15.75 4.91 7.50
CA ASP A 34 16.21 4.87 6.11
C ASP A 34 16.06 3.45 5.54
N PRO A 35 15.28 3.25 4.46
CA PRO A 35 14.96 1.94 3.92
C PRO A 35 16.15 1.29 3.18
N ARG A 36 17.27 2.02 3.01
CA ARG A 36 18.50 1.47 2.41
C ARG A 36 19.37 0.73 3.42
N ILE A 37 19.20 0.99 4.71
CA ILE A 37 19.98 0.34 5.78
C ILE A 37 19.11 -0.51 6.72
N THR A 38 17.79 -0.31 6.70
CA THR A 38 16.84 -1.06 7.54
C THR A 38 16.00 -2.07 6.75
N GLY A 39 15.52 -3.09 7.46
CA GLY A 39 14.66 -4.13 6.89
C GLY A 39 15.37 -4.94 5.79
N SER A 40 14.75 -5.01 4.61
CA SER A 40 15.31 -5.67 3.43
C SER A 40 16.37 -4.85 2.68
N GLN A 41 16.71 -3.65 3.16
CA GLN A 41 17.69 -2.74 2.55
C GLN A 41 17.36 -2.31 1.10
N ASN A 42 16.11 -2.55 0.68
CA ASN A 42 15.61 -2.16 -0.62
C ASN A 42 14.69 -0.93 -0.48
N PRO A 43 14.98 0.21 -1.14
CA PRO A 43 14.19 1.44 -1.01
C PRO A 43 12.90 1.40 -1.83
N GLY A 44 11.98 0.49 -1.47
CA GLY A 44 10.67 0.34 -2.12
C GLY A 44 9.53 0.16 -1.12
N ALA A 45 8.29 0.28 -1.61
CA ALA A 45 7.07 0.27 -0.79
C ALA A 45 6.95 -0.95 0.14
N THR A 46 7.32 -2.16 -0.32
CA THR A 46 7.28 -3.39 0.51
C THR A 46 8.21 -3.31 1.71
N ASN A 47 9.36 -2.65 1.60
CA ASN A 47 10.26 -2.49 2.74
C ASN A 47 9.69 -1.46 3.72
N VAL A 48 9.23 -0.32 3.19
CA VAL A 48 8.57 0.74 3.97
C VAL A 48 7.36 0.21 4.73
N LEU A 49 6.59 -0.71 4.13
CA LEU A 49 5.49 -1.39 4.81
C LEU A 49 5.94 -2.13 6.07
N ARG A 50 7.11 -2.76 6.05
CA ARG A 50 7.66 -3.52 7.18
C ARG A 50 8.24 -2.62 8.27
N ILE A 51 8.90 -1.53 7.89
CA ILE A 51 9.64 -0.69 8.83
C ILE A 51 8.86 0.53 9.32
N SER A 52 7.83 0.98 8.59
CA SER A 52 7.10 2.22 8.89
C SER A 52 5.59 2.11 8.74
N GLY A 53 5.06 0.99 8.21
CA GLY A 53 3.61 0.72 8.17
C GLY A 53 2.91 1.15 6.88
N LYS A 54 1.60 0.84 6.84
CA LYS A 54 0.77 0.87 5.62
C LYS A 54 0.62 2.25 5.00
N LYS A 55 0.45 3.29 5.82
CA LYS A 55 0.26 4.68 5.36
C LYS A 55 1.43 5.13 4.49
N PHE A 56 2.65 5.01 4.99
CA PHE A 56 3.85 5.46 4.26
C PHE A 56 4.18 4.53 3.08
N ALA A 57 3.94 3.23 3.21
CA ALA A 57 4.08 2.31 2.09
C ALA A 57 3.16 2.66 0.91
N ALA A 58 1.92 3.07 1.20
CA ALA A 58 0.97 3.50 0.18
C ALA A 58 1.43 4.80 -0.52
N ILE A 59 1.95 5.77 0.23
CA ILE A 59 2.52 7.01 -0.34
C ILE A 59 3.69 6.68 -1.27
N VAL A 60 4.61 5.83 -0.83
CA VAL A 60 5.77 5.41 -1.65
C VAL A 60 5.33 4.66 -2.89
N LEU A 61 4.35 3.75 -2.76
CA LEU A 61 3.79 3.01 -3.89
C LEU A 61 3.17 3.95 -4.92
N LEU A 62 2.35 4.90 -4.47
CA LEU A 62 1.71 5.89 -5.34
C LEU A 62 2.75 6.76 -6.04
N ALA A 63 3.74 7.29 -5.31
CA ALA A 63 4.81 8.09 -5.88
C ALA A 63 5.64 7.29 -6.91
N ASP A 64 5.95 6.03 -6.61
CA ASP A 64 6.68 5.15 -7.54
C ASP A 64 5.87 4.78 -8.78
N LEU A 65 4.54 4.67 -8.68
CA LEU A 65 3.64 4.52 -9.82
C LEU A 65 3.63 5.81 -10.66
N LEU A 66 3.41 6.96 -10.04
CA LEU A 66 3.30 8.25 -10.72
C LEU A 66 4.57 8.61 -11.48
N LYS A 67 5.75 8.39 -10.89
CA LYS A 67 7.02 8.65 -11.60
C LYS A 67 7.26 7.72 -12.80
N GLY A 68 6.51 6.60 -12.89
CA GLY A 68 6.45 5.77 -14.10
C GLY A 68 5.41 6.29 -15.11
N VAL A 69 4.19 6.58 -14.65
CA VAL A 69 3.08 7.03 -15.51
C VAL A 69 3.38 8.37 -16.19
N LEU A 70 3.77 9.37 -15.39
CA LEU A 70 3.86 10.76 -15.83
C LEU A 70 4.84 11.00 -16.98
N PRO A 71 6.10 10.53 -16.96
CA PRO A 71 7.01 10.77 -18.08
C PRO A 71 6.57 10.06 -19.36
N VAL A 72 5.91 8.90 -19.26
CA VAL A 72 5.42 8.17 -20.43
C VAL A 72 4.21 8.88 -21.06
N LEU A 73 3.26 9.37 -20.24
CA LEU A 73 2.16 10.18 -20.74
C LEU A 73 2.66 11.50 -21.34
N PHE A 74 3.63 12.14 -20.69
CA PHE A 74 4.27 13.34 -21.20
C PHE A 74 4.87 13.12 -22.60
N ALA A 75 5.63 12.03 -22.80
CA ALA A 75 6.18 11.66 -24.10
C ALA A 75 5.10 11.49 -25.18
N LYS A 76 3.95 10.89 -24.82
CA LYS A 76 2.79 10.74 -25.74
C LYS A 76 2.14 12.08 -26.08
N ILE A 77 1.94 12.94 -25.08
CA ILE A 77 1.27 14.24 -25.24
C ILE A 77 2.06 15.16 -26.17
N ILE A 78 3.39 15.14 -26.09
CA ILE A 78 4.26 15.96 -26.95
C ILE A 78 4.51 15.33 -28.34
N GLY A 79 3.84 14.22 -28.65
CA GLY A 79 3.90 13.57 -29.97
C GLY A 79 5.19 12.81 -30.25
N ALA A 80 5.85 12.27 -29.23
CA ALA A 80 7.02 11.43 -29.45
C ALA A 80 6.66 10.12 -30.17
N ASP A 81 7.59 9.64 -31.00
CA ASP A 81 7.43 8.39 -31.74
C ASP A 81 7.14 7.20 -30.78
N PRO A 82 6.31 6.21 -31.18
CA PRO A 82 6.00 5.05 -30.34
C PRO A 82 7.23 4.32 -29.79
N ILE A 83 8.35 4.28 -30.52
CA ILE A 83 9.60 3.70 -30.02
C ILE A 83 10.18 4.54 -28.88
N ALA A 84 10.16 5.87 -29.00
CA ALA A 84 10.64 6.81 -27.99
C ALA A 84 9.80 6.72 -26.70
N VAL A 85 8.47 6.63 -26.84
CA VAL A 85 7.55 6.43 -25.71
C VAL A 85 7.85 5.10 -25.00
N SER A 86 8.08 4.02 -25.77
CA SER A 86 8.38 2.70 -25.22
C SER A 86 9.74 2.68 -24.50
N PHE A 87 10.76 3.36 -25.03
CA PHE A 87 12.04 3.52 -24.34
C PHE A 87 11.98 4.48 -23.14
N THR A 88 11.05 5.44 -23.12
CA THR A 88 10.77 6.28 -21.93
C THR A 88 10.26 5.42 -20.78
N CYS A 89 9.42 4.43 -21.07
CA CYS A 89 8.95 3.44 -20.08
C CYS A 89 10.14 2.66 -19.48
N TRP A 90 11.03 2.12 -20.31
CA TRP A 90 12.25 1.47 -19.84
C TRP A 90 13.14 2.41 -19.02
N ALA A 91 13.34 3.63 -19.50
CA ALA A 91 14.19 4.63 -18.84
C ALA A 91 13.69 5.00 -17.44
N ALA A 92 12.37 5.17 -17.25
CA ALA A 92 11.79 5.43 -15.94
C ALA A 92 12.06 4.29 -14.93
N VAL A 93 11.98 3.03 -15.39
CA VAL A 93 12.31 1.87 -14.56
C VAL A 93 13.80 1.84 -14.23
N MET A 94 14.66 2.12 -15.21
CA MET A 94 16.11 2.20 -15.00
C MET A 94 16.50 3.32 -14.05
N GLY A 95 15.84 4.48 -14.14
CA GLY A 95 15.99 5.56 -13.18
C GLY A 95 15.66 5.12 -11.76
N HIS A 96 14.57 4.37 -11.57
CA HIS A 96 14.23 3.83 -10.25
C HIS A 96 15.29 2.83 -9.74
N MET A 97 15.85 1.99 -10.61
CA MET A 97 16.81 0.96 -10.22
C MET A 97 18.21 1.52 -9.96
N TYR A 98 18.60 2.51 -10.76
CA TYR A 98 19.91 3.18 -10.79
C TYR A 98 19.72 4.70 -10.77
N PRO A 99 19.21 5.25 -9.65
CA PRO A 99 18.85 6.66 -9.52
C PRO A 99 20.09 7.56 -9.46
N VAL A 100 20.25 8.45 -10.45
CA VAL A 100 21.41 9.37 -10.50
C VAL A 100 21.49 10.26 -9.26
N PHE A 101 20.35 10.70 -8.72
CA PHE A 101 20.29 11.56 -7.53
C PHE A 101 20.58 10.84 -6.21
N PHE A 102 20.68 9.50 -6.23
CA PHE A 102 20.85 8.67 -5.03
C PHE A 102 21.98 7.66 -5.20
N SER A 103 23.09 8.10 -5.81
CA SER A 103 24.32 7.32 -5.98
C SER A 103 24.11 5.99 -6.71
N PHE A 104 23.14 5.93 -7.64
CA PHE A 104 22.76 4.75 -8.39
C PHE A 104 22.33 3.55 -7.52
N ARG A 105 21.92 3.79 -6.26
CA ARG A 105 21.43 2.77 -5.33
C ARG A 105 19.92 2.87 -5.16
N GLY A 106 19.20 2.21 -6.07
CA GLY A 106 17.75 2.23 -6.15
C GLY A 106 17.06 0.90 -5.86
N GLY A 107 15.74 0.90 -6.03
CA GLY A 107 14.89 -0.25 -5.76
C GLY A 107 14.80 -1.26 -6.90
N LYS A 108 13.82 -2.15 -6.87
CA LYS A 108 13.62 -3.23 -7.88
C LYS A 108 12.76 -2.84 -9.07
N GLY A 109 12.15 -1.66 -9.06
CA GLY A 109 11.46 -1.09 -10.23
C GLY A 109 10.05 -1.60 -10.50
N VAL A 110 9.49 -2.54 -9.73
CA VAL A 110 8.18 -3.16 -10.02
C VAL A 110 7.04 -2.14 -10.06
N ALA A 111 6.90 -1.29 -9.04
CA ALA A 111 5.85 -0.26 -9.00
C ALA A 111 6.01 0.77 -10.13
N THR A 112 7.24 1.21 -10.39
CA THR A 112 7.54 2.13 -11.50
C THR A 112 7.29 1.49 -12.87
N ALA A 113 7.56 0.19 -13.03
CA ALA A 113 7.25 -0.54 -14.25
C ALA A 113 5.73 -0.64 -14.46
N ILE A 114 4.96 -0.98 -13.42
CA ILE A 114 3.49 -0.99 -13.49
C ILE A 114 2.95 0.39 -13.90
N GLY A 115 3.45 1.45 -13.27
CA GLY A 115 3.06 2.82 -13.62
C GLY A 115 3.41 3.18 -15.06
N ALA A 116 4.64 2.89 -15.49
CA ALA A 116 5.09 3.16 -16.85
C ALA A 116 4.30 2.36 -17.89
N LEU A 117 3.94 1.11 -17.59
CA LEU A 117 3.08 0.27 -18.44
C LEU A 117 1.66 0.82 -18.55
N LEU A 118 1.07 1.32 -17.46
CA LEU A 118 -0.24 1.99 -17.49
C LEU A 118 -0.21 3.25 -18.36
N GLY A 119 0.87 4.03 -18.31
CA GLY A 119 1.08 5.19 -19.17
C GLY A 119 1.31 4.82 -20.65
N LEU A 120 2.08 3.76 -20.88
CA LEU A 120 2.40 3.25 -22.22
C LEU A 120 1.12 2.77 -22.91
N HIS A 121 0.45 1.80 -22.29
CA HIS A 121 -0.81 1.25 -22.75
C HIS A 121 -1.63 0.76 -21.56
N PHE A 122 -2.77 1.41 -21.27
CA PHE A 122 -3.56 1.16 -20.08
C PHE A 122 -3.89 -0.32 -19.84
N MET A 123 -4.37 -1.03 -20.87
CA MET A 123 -4.70 -2.46 -20.75
C MET A 123 -3.48 -3.33 -20.48
N LEU A 124 -2.30 -2.95 -20.97
CA LEU A 124 -1.07 -3.71 -20.70
C LEU A 124 -0.72 -3.63 -19.21
N GLY A 125 -0.78 -2.43 -18.64
CA GLY A 125 -0.60 -2.24 -17.20
C GLY A 125 -1.64 -3.00 -16.36
N VAL A 126 -2.92 -2.98 -16.77
CA VAL A 126 -4.00 -3.71 -16.09
C VAL A 126 -3.76 -5.23 -16.09
N VAL A 127 -3.42 -5.82 -17.24
CA VAL A 127 -3.17 -7.27 -17.31
C VAL A 127 -1.94 -7.66 -16.48
N VAL A 128 -0.88 -6.83 -16.48
CA VAL A 128 0.30 -7.06 -15.63
C VAL A 128 -0.05 -6.99 -14.13
N ILE A 129 -0.89 -6.03 -13.72
CA ILE A 129 -1.41 -5.96 -12.34
C ILE A 129 -2.25 -7.19 -12.01
N ALA A 130 -3.13 -7.61 -12.91
CA ALA A 130 -3.98 -8.79 -12.71
C ALA A 130 -3.13 -10.06 -12.53
N THR A 131 -2.12 -10.27 -13.38
CA THR A 131 -1.17 -11.37 -13.25
C THR A 131 -0.40 -11.30 -11.93
N TRP A 132 0.04 -10.11 -11.52
CA TRP A 132 0.71 -9.92 -10.24
C TRP A 132 -0.21 -10.32 -9.07
N LEU A 133 -1.45 -9.83 -9.04
CA LEU A 133 -2.42 -10.13 -7.98
C LEU A 133 -2.78 -11.61 -7.94
N LEU A 134 -2.96 -12.24 -9.10
CA LEU A 134 -3.25 -13.67 -9.22
C LEU A 134 -2.11 -14.49 -8.60
N VAL A 135 -0.87 -14.26 -9.03
CA VAL A 135 0.30 -15.00 -8.53
C VAL A 135 0.54 -14.71 -7.04
N ALA A 136 0.38 -13.46 -6.60
CA ALA A 136 0.50 -13.09 -5.19
C ALA A 136 -0.55 -13.78 -4.32
N ASN A 137 -1.77 -13.97 -4.83
CA ASN A 137 -2.83 -14.65 -4.10
C ASN A 137 -2.53 -16.13 -3.88
N PHE A 138 -2.04 -16.84 -4.91
CA PHE A 138 -1.71 -18.27 -4.82
C PHE A 138 -0.40 -18.55 -4.09
N THR A 139 0.67 -17.80 -4.38
CA THR A 139 2.01 -18.08 -3.86
C THR A 139 2.28 -17.41 -2.51
N ARG A 140 1.55 -16.33 -2.20
CA ARG A 140 1.81 -15.42 -1.08
C ARG A 140 3.20 -14.76 -1.12
N TYR A 141 3.94 -14.82 -2.22
CA TYR A 141 5.25 -14.17 -2.35
C TYR A 141 5.18 -12.98 -3.30
N SER A 142 5.47 -11.77 -2.78
CA SER A 142 5.53 -10.55 -3.58
C SER A 142 6.63 -10.61 -4.65
N SER A 143 7.75 -11.28 -4.37
CA SER A 143 8.87 -11.44 -5.29
C SER A 143 8.50 -12.34 -6.47
N VAL A 144 7.86 -13.49 -6.22
CA VAL A 144 7.38 -14.39 -7.28
C VAL A 144 6.35 -13.70 -8.17
N ALA A 145 5.36 -13.03 -7.56
CA ALA A 145 4.37 -12.25 -8.30
C ALA A 145 5.00 -11.19 -9.21
N SER A 146 6.03 -10.50 -8.71
CA SER A 146 6.76 -9.47 -9.48
C SER A 146 7.54 -10.06 -10.64
N MET A 147 8.27 -11.16 -10.43
CA MET A 147 9.04 -11.81 -11.49
C MET A 147 8.12 -12.38 -12.58
N VAL A 148 7.05 -13.08 -12.19
CA VAL A 148 6.10 -13.67 -13.16
C VAL A 148 5.40 -12.60 -13.98
N SER A 149 4.82 -11.59 -13.33
CA SER A 149 4.10 -10.51 -14.04
C SER A 149 5.00 -9.71 -14.99
N MET A 150 6.23 -9.40 -14.59
CA MET A 150 7.18 -8.68 -15.44
C MET A 150 7.71 -9.55 -16.59
N SER A 151 7.86 -10.86 -16.40
CA SER A 151 8.18 -11.79 -17.48
C SER A 151 7.08 -11.91 -18.53
N MET A 152 5.81 -11.74 -18.14
CA MET A 152 4.69 -11.80 -19.07
C MET A 152 4.49 -10.50 -19.86
N ALA A 153 4.94 -9.35 -19.36
CA ALA A 153 4.74 -8.04 -19.97
C ALA A 153 5.17 -7.94 -21.46
N PRO A 154 6.39 -8.37 -21.89
CA PRO A 154 6.76 -8.31 -23.30
C PRO A 154 5.89 -9.21 -24.20
N TRP A 155 5.41 -10.34 -23.67
CA TRP A 155 4.55 -11.26 -24.42
C TRP A 155 3.13 -10.73 -24.58
N TYR A 156 2.57 -10.11 -23.54
CA TYR A 156 1.28 -9.42 -23.65
C TYR A 156 1.32 -8.29 -24.69
N ALA A 157 2.45 -7.59 -24.80
CA ALA A 157 2.60 -6.53 -25.78
C ALA A 157 2.46 -7.02 -27.22
N LEU A 158 2.83 -8.27 -27.55
CA LEU A 158 2.70 -8.81 -28.90
C LEU A 158 1.24 -8.93 -29.39
N PHE A 159 0.26 -8.95 -28.47
CA PHE A 159 -1.16 -8.96 -28.80
C PHE A 159 -1.76 -7.56 -28.99
N ILE A 160 -0.95 -6.51 -28.82
CA ILE A 160 -1.36 -5.11 -29.00
C ILE A 160 -0.93 -4.63 -30.39
N PRO A 161 -1.74 -3.82 -31.10
CA PRO A 161 -1.30 -3.17 -32.33
C PRO A 161 0.00 -2.40 -32.13
N ASN A 162 0.96 -2.57 -33.04
CA ASN A 162 2.33 -2.03 -32.93
C ASN A 162 3.15 -2.57 -31.74
N GLY A 163 2.73 -3.69 -31.16
CA GLY A 163 3.36 -4.33 -30.00
C GLY A 163 4.83 -4.70 -30.18
N LEU A 164 5.26 -4.95 -31.42
CA LEU A 164 6.65 -5.27 -31.73
C LEU A 164 7.61 -4.12 -31.35
N LEU A 165 7.14 -2.86 -31.39
CA LEU A 165 7.93 -1.69 -30.97
C LEU A 165 8.09 -1.64 -29.45
N MET A 166 7.13 -2.18 -28.70
CA MET A 166 7.16 -2.24 -27.24
C MET A 166 8.01 -3.41 -26.73
N PHE A 167 8.15 -4.48 -27.53
CA PHE A 167 8.81 -5.70 -27.09
C PHE A 167 10.25 -5.49 -26.58
N PRO A 168 11.18 -4.83 -27.30
CA PRO A 168 12.56 -4.67 -26.82
C PRO A 168 12.69 -3.95 -25.46
N PRO A 169 12.10 -2.75 -25.23
CA PRO A 169 12.21 -2.10 -23.92
C PRO A 169 11.56 -2.91 -22.79
N LEU A 170 10.45 -3.60 -23.05
CA LEU A 170 9.80 -4.45 -22.04
C LEU A 170 10.61 -5.72 -21.73
N PHE A 171 11.26 -6.29 -22.74
CA PHE A 171 12.18 -7.41 -22.55
C PHE A 171 13.38 -7.00 -21.69
N PHE A 172 13.93 -5.80 -21.89
CA PHE A 172 14.96 -5.29 -20.99
C PHE A 172 14.44 -5.05 -19.56
N ILE A 173 13.24 -4.49 -19.38
CA ILE A 173 12.63 -4.35 -18.04
C ILE A 173 12.56 -5.73 -17.36
N MET A 174 12.07 -6.75 -18.06
CA MET A 174 12.01 -8.12 -17.55
C MET A 174 13.37 -8.59 -17.04
N LEU A 175 14.42 -8.51 -17.87
CA LEU A 175 15.77 -8.96 -17.51
C LEU A 175 16.31 -8.24 -16.26
N PHE A 176 16.18 -6.92 -16.21
CA PHE A 176 16.66 -6.12 -15.09
C PHE A 176 15.86 -6.36 -13.81
N VAL A 177 14.53 -6.53 -13.91
CA VAL A 177 13.70 -6.89 -12.75
C VAL A 177 14.12 -8.25 -12.18
N ILE A 178 14.30 -9.27 -13.03
CA ILE A 178 14.75 -10.60 -12.59
C ILE A 178 16.12 -10.49 -11.90
N TYR A 179 17.07 -9.78 -12.53
CA TYR A 179 18.39 -9.54 -11.94
C TYR A 179 18.30 -8.84 -10.56
N LYS A 180 17.49 -7.79 -10.43
CA LYS A 180 17.28 -7.09 -9.16
C LYS A 180 16.58 -7.96 -8.10
N HIS A 181 15.98 -9.09 -8.47
CA HIS A 181 15.38 -10.08 -7.57
C HIS A 181 16.31 -11.25 -7.20
N ARG A 182 17.58 -11.28 -7.65
CA ARG A 182 18.54 -12.36 -7.32
C ARG A 182 18.58 -12.76 -5.83
N GLU A 183 18.56 -11.79 -4.91
CA GLU A 183 18.54 -12.06 -3.47
C GLU A 183 17.21 -12.65 -2.98
N ASN A 184 16.09 -12.32 -3.63
CA ASN A 184 14.80 -12.97 -3.34
C ASN A 184 14.80 -14.40 -3.86
N ILE A 185 15.41 -14.65 -5.01
CA ILE A 185 15.54 -16.01 -5.56
C ILE A 185 16.33 -16.87 -4.60
N THR A 186 17.47 -16.38 -4.09
CA THR A 186 18.23 -17.08 -3.04
C THR A 186 17.37 -17.35 -1.81
N ARG A 187 16.64 -16.35 -1.29
CA ARG A 187 15.74 -16.55 -0.14
C ARG A 187 14.59 -17.51 -0.42
N LEU A 188 14.08 -17.58 -1.65
CA LEU A 188 13.04 -18.53 -2.04
C LEU A 188 13.57 -19.96 -2.03
N ILE A 189 14.77 -20.18 -2.58
CA ILE A 189 15.47 -21.47 -2.57
C ILE A 189 15.76 -21.91 -1.13
N ASP A 190 16.18 -20.97 -0.28
CA ASP A 190 16.48 -21.22 1.13
C ASP A 190 15.22 -21.35 2.02
N GLY A 191 14.02 -21.13 1.48
CA GLY A 191 12.78 -21.12 2.27
C GLY A 191 12.64 -19.94 3.25
N LYS A 192 13.45 -18.89 3.10
CA LYS A 192 13.53 -17.70 3.97
C LYS A 192 12.80 -16.48 3.43
N GLU A 193 12.20 -16.56 2.24
CA GLU A 193 11.48 -15.44 1.65
C GLU A 193 10.19 -15.14 2.46
N SER A 194 9.99 -13.87 2.77
CA SER A 194 8.81 -13.40 3.52
C SER A 194 7.52 -13.51 2.71
N LYS A 195 6.46 -14.03 3.32
CA LYS A 195 5.11 -14.07 2.74
C LYS A 195 4.33 -12.77 2.98
N ILE A 196 3.40 -12.47 2.07
CA ILE A 196 2.40 -11.41 2.20
C ILE A 196 1.30 -11.89 3.15
N GLN A 197 1.00 -11.09 4.16
CA GLN A 197 -0.14 -11.32 5.06
C GLN A 197 -1.34 -10.49 4.61
N PHE A 198 -2.38 -11.15 4.11
CA PHE A 198 -3.66 -10.51 3.85
C PHE A 198 -4.46 -10.46 5.16
N LYS A 199 -5.03 -9.29 5.49
CA LYS A 199 -5.69 -8.91 6.76
C LYS A 199 -6.96 -9.73 7.05
N ARG A 200 -6.84 -11.05 7.17
CA ARG A 200 -7.89 -11.93 7.75
C ARG A 200 -7.73 -12.06 9.27
N SER A 201 -6.55 -11.75 9.82
CA SER A 201 -6.29 -11.77 11.26
C SER A 201 -6.86 -10.55 11.97
N SER A 202 -6.66 -9.33 11.46
CA SER A 202 -7.07 -8.15 12.23
C SER A 202 -8.59 -7.96 12.34
N LEU A 203 -9.37 -8.41 11.34
CA LEU A 203 -10.84 -8.36 11.45
C LEU A 203 -11.33 -9.36 12.49
N ARG A 204 -10.68 -10.53 12.59
CA ARG A 204 -10.99 -11.50 13.65
C ARG A 204 -10.50 -11.02 15.00
N GLU A 205 -9.35 -10.36 15.10
CA GLU A 205 -8.86 -9.75 16.34
C GLU A 205 -9.75 -8.59 16.79
N GLU A 206 -10.17 -7.71 15.86
CA GLU A 206 -11.12 -6.62 16.13
C GLU A 206 -12.50 -7.18 16.53
N ILE A 207 -13.01 -8.20 15.82
CA ILE A 207 -14.28 -8.86 16.18
C ILE A 207 -14.17 -9.58 17.52
N ASN A 208 -13.09 -10.32 17.77
CA ASN A 208 -12.91 -11.04 19.03
C ASN A 208 -12.73 -10.07 20.20
N ALA A 209 -12.04 -8.94 20.01
CA ALA A 209 -11.91 -7.91 21.04
C ALA A 209 -13.27 -7.28 21.38
N VAL A 210 -14.09 -6.99 20.36
CA VAL A 210 -15.47 -6.49 20.57
C VAL A 210 -16.35 -7.53 21.26
N LEU A 211 -16.23 -8.81 20.88
CA LEU A 211 -16.96 -9.90 21.52
C LEU A 211 -16.51 -10.12 22.98
N GLU A 212 -15.22 -10.00 23.28
CA GLU A 212 -14.69 -10.08 24.65
C GLU A 212 -15.14 -8.89 25.51
N GLU A 213 -15.22 -7.68 24.94
CA GLU A 213 -15.78 -6.50 25.61
C GLU A 213 -17.28 -6.67 25.90
N GLU A 214 -18.09 -7.12 24.93
CA GLU A 214 -19.53 -7.42 25.16
C GLU A 214 -19.72 -8.50 26.23
N GLN A 215 -18.88 -9.53 26.24
CA GLN A 215 -18.99 -10.63 27.20
C GLN A 215 -18.65 -10.19 28.62
N GLN A 216 -17.65 -9.32 28.79
CA GLN A 216 -17.32 -8.72 30.09
C GLN A 216 -18.41 -7.75 30.60
N GLU A 217 -19.03 -6.98 29.71
CA GLU A 217 -20.16 -6.10 30.08
C GLU A 217 -21.40 -6.90 30.49
N LEU A 218 -21.67 -8.05 29.85
CA LEU A 218 -22.77 -8.94 30.23
C LEU A 218 -22.52 -9.61 31.57
N GLU A 219 -21.30 -10.11 31.83
CA GLU A 219 -20.93 -10.71 33.11
C GLU A 219 -20.98 -9.68 34.27
N GLN A 220 -20.56 -8.43 34.06
CA GLN A 220 -20.67 -7.37 35.06
C GLN A 220 -22.12 -6.94 35.35
N ASN A 221 -23.01 -7.00 34.36
CA ASN A 221 -24.42 -6.65 34.53
C ASN A 221 -25.24 -7.77 35.19
N GLU A 222 -24.83 -9.04 35.06
CA GLU A 222 -25.47 -10.16 35.77
C GLU A 222 -25.06 -10.26 37.25
N GLU A 223 -23.89 -9.75 37.65
CA GLU A 223 -23.43 -9.74 39.05
C GLU A 223 -24.02 -8.61 39.91
N MET A 224 -24.84 -7.73 39.36
CA MET A 224 -25.45 -6.64 40.13
C MET A 224 -26.46 -7.22 41.15
N PRO A 225 -26.20 -7.15 42.47
CA PRO A 225 -27.10 -7.73 43.45
C PRO A 225 -28.42 -6.96 43.42
N VAL A 226 -29.53 -7.68 43.38
CA VAL A 226 -30.88 -7.16 43.65
C VAL A 226 -30.91 -6.57 45.07
N GLN A 227 -30.47 -5.32 45.24
CA GLN A 227 -30.46 -4.60 46.51
C GLN A 227 -31.00 -3.17 46.36
N LEU A 228 -32.17 -2.99 45.74
CA LEU A 228 -32.89 -1.71 45.82
C LEU A 228 -34.42 -1.90 45.78
N VAL A 229 -35.01 -2.62 46.74
CA VAL A 229 -36.46 -2.51 47.03
C VAL A 229 -36.80 -2.70 48.53
N LYS A 230 -35.91 -2.40 49.49
CA LYS A 230 -36.21 -2.66 50.92
C LYS A 230 -36.06 -1.50 51.91
N GLU A 231 -35.87 -0.25 51.47
CA GLU A 231 -35.73 0.86 52.43
C GLU A 231 -36.93 1.81 52.57
N ASP A 232 -38.05 1.61 51.86
CA ASP A 232 -39.17 2.57 51.91
C ASP A 232 -40.39 2.09 52.73
N LYS A 233 -40.17 1.56 53.93
CA LYS A 233 -41.29 1.28 54.87
C LYS A 233 -41.09 1.76 56.30
N THR A 234 -40.00 2.45 56.62
CA THR A 234 -39.73 2.90 58.01
C THR A 234 -40.09 4.37 58.26
N SER A 235 -40.55 5.11 57.25
CA SER A 235 -40.90 6.53 57.32
C SER A 235 -42.37 6.83 57.60
N LEU A 236 -43.26 5.82 57.64
CA LEU A 236 -44.72 6.01 57.75
C LEU A 236 -45.32 5.91 59.16
N THR A 237 -44.51 5.92 60.23
CA THR A 237 -45.02 5.74 61.61
C THR A 237 -44.74 6.88 62.59
N LYS A 238 -44.37 8.09 62.12
CA LYS A 238 -44.06 9.21 63.02
C LYS A 238 -44.79 10.54 62.78
N GLU A 239 -45.74 10.63 61.87
CA GLU A 239 -46.52 11.87 61.62
C GLU A 239 -48.02 11.72 61.88
N THR A 240 -48.41 11.14 63.02
CA THR A 240 -49.84 11.12 63.42
C THR A 240 -50.04 11.43 64.90
N THR A 241 -49.21 12.31 65.47
CA THR A 241 -49.38 12.70 66.86
C THR A 241 -48.96 14.15 67.10
N GLU A 242 -49.36 15.10 66.25
CA GLU A 242 -49.16 16.52 66.57
C GLU A 242 -50.00 17.50 65.72
N THR A 243 -51.28 17.21 65.46
CA THR A 243 -52.23 18.25 65.03
C THR A 243 -53.67 17.80 65.29
N GLU A 244 -54.16 18.03 66.51
CA GLU A 244 -55.58 18.34 66.81
C GLU A 244 -55.74 18.54 68.33
N GLN A 245 -55.05 19.55 68.84
CA GLN A 245 -55.43 20.23 70.08
C GLN A 245 -55.29 21.73 69.85
N THR A 246 -56.24 22.31 69.12
CA THR A 246 -56.66 23.72 69.25
C THR A 246 -57.83 23.97 68.30
N GLU A 247 -59.03 23.56 68.68
CA GLU A 247 -60.20 24.36 68.36
C GLU A 247 -61.12 24.37 69.58
N LYS A 248 -61.04 25.49 70.29
CA LYS A 248 -61.78 25.83 71.49
C LYS A 248 -63.04 26.58 71.05
N THR A 249 -64.16 26.24 71.68
CA THR A 249 -65.24 27.16 72.12
C THR A 249 -65.95 28.04 71.09
N GLU A 250 -67.26 27.79 70.87
CA GLU A 250 -68.34 28.71 71.27
C GLU A 250 -69.74 28.06 71.14
N ASN A 251 -70.58 28.31 72.14
CA ASN A 251 -71.98 27.89 72.38
C ASN A 251 -72.90 29.09 71.98
N PRO A 252 -74.27 29.05 71.93
CA PRO A 252 -75.23 28.12 72.53
C PRO A 252 -76.24 27.44 71.59
#